data_AF-A0A812SWK4-F1
#
_entry.id   AF-A0A812SWK4-F1
#
_cell.length_a   1.000
_cell.length_b   1.000
_cell.length_c   1.000
_cell.angle_alpha   90.00
_cell.angle_beta   90.00
_cell.angle_gamma   90.00
#
_symmetry.space_group_name_H-M   'P 1'
#
loop_
_entity.id
_entity.type
_entity.pdbx_description
1 polymer ?
#
loop_
_entity_poly.entity_id
_entity_poly.type
_entity_poly.pdbx_seq_one_letter_code
_entity_poly.pdbx_strand_id
1 'polypeptide(L)'
;MVLGRGAHKGFLLGLFMIRAFCSEDAACDTCKGSTSSSLLQLGTGSAGEGELREGPCESWCVPSPSSCTGKNCKGCAGCAGIARCANWCGNTEDWADRCTKWACDGCGPCTTTTTTPPFGYTAVGAGWCDRGYIGGWYAPDAVDIETCAQRCNSEKNCKFFSLKVGATCSRYSSDAGACTTRHEPDAYFTYGKAPGESYVPGEPGAEWSPEHQKAIRAKLIRVFQEPDALCWEGNIQVPGERWSGLPTMAKFLRLAFHDCMKYADGTGGCDGCLEWTGVGERFARDQLRKFLLNASDDGHNNGLQPTVEILEKIYTDPTFPQKAPSLPQSPKDSGISRADLWAFAGMVAVEHGIQLNNLACHKLDLDDDTGILKQCHPRVGEPDCEVAPPRPFNFASGRRDCLPDPTADQPYKTSKKELHPA
;
A
#
# COMPACT_ATOMS: atom_id res chain seq x y z
N MET A 1 -42.69 -60.15 -3.42
CA MET A 1 -41.93 -59.43 -2.37
C MET A 1 -40.79 -58.71 -3.07
N VAL A 2 -40.83 -57.42 -3.41
CA VAL A 2 -41.08 -56.18 -2.64
C VAL A 2 -40.02 -55.94 -1.56
N LEU A 3 -39.15 -54.97 -1.86
CA LEU A 3 -38.39 -54.02 -1.02
C LEU A 3 -37.27 -54.59 -0.10
N GLY A 4 -36.16 -53.88 0.17
CA GLY A 4 -35.98 -52.44 0.07
C GLY A 4 -34.53 -51.97 0.09
N ARG A 5 -34.40 -50.72 -0.39
CA ARG A 5 -33.21 -49.88 -0.43
C ARG A 5 -32.86 -49.37 0.98
N GLY A 6 -31.58 -49.41 1.34
CA GLY A 6 -31.02 -48.65 2.46
C GLY A 6 -30.28 -47.42 1.93
N ALA A 7 -30.80 -46.23 2.22
CA ALA A 7 -30.21 -44.95 1.87
C ALA A 7 -29.25 -44.49 2.97
N HIS A 8 -27.96 -44.32 2.65
CA HIS A 8 -27.04 -43.53 3.46
C HIS A 8 -26.97 -42.11 2.87
N LYS A 9 -27.51 -41.15 3.63
CA LYS A 9 -27.38 -39.72 3.38
C LYS A 9 -25.97 -39.27 3.81
N GLY A 10 -25.07 -39.13 2.85
CA GLY A 10 -23.82 -38.38 2.99
C GLY A 10 -24.09 -36.91 2.63
N PHE A 11 -23.75 -36.02 3.54
CA PHE A 11 -23.88 -34.57 3.43
C PHE A 11 -22.89 -34.07 2.34
N LEU A 12 -23.41 -33.74 1.14
CA LEU A 12 -22.65 -33.07 0.09
C LEU A 12 -22.58 -31.58 0.43
N LEU A 13 -21.44 -31.11 0.94
CA LEU A 13 -21.08 -29.71 0.88
C LEU A 13 -20.90 -29.35 -0.60
N GLY A 14 -21.76 -28.48 -1.11
CA GLY A 14 -21.68 -27.98 -2.48
C GLY A 14 -20.39 -27.21 -2.71
N LEU A 15 -19.47 -27.79 -3.47
CA LEU A 15 -18.45 -27.04 -4.20
C LEU A 15 -19.19 -26.16 -5.23
N PHE A 16 -19.26 -24.86 -4.99
CA PHE A 16 -19.45 -23.89 -6.06
C PHE A 16 -18.15 -23.85 -6.87
N MET A 17 -18.06 -24.67 -7.92
CA MET A 17 -17.10 -24.43 -8.99
C MET A 17 -17.47 -23.11 -9.66
N ILE A 18 -16.64 -22.09 -9.43
CA ILE A 18 -16.60 -20.91 -10.28
C ILE A 18 -16.07 -21.38 -11.64
N ARG A 19 -16.97 -21.60 -12.61
CA ARG A 19 -16.59 -21.59 -14.02
C ARG A 19 -16.30 -20.15 -14.42
N ALA A 20 -15.08 -19.67 -14.15
CA ALA A 20 -14.54 -18.49 -14.79
C ALA A 20 -13.91 -18.91 -16.12
N PHE A 21 -14.71 -18.98 -17.18
CA PHE A 21 -14.18 -18.91 -18.54
C PHE A 21 -14.00 -17.43 -18.87
N CYS A 22 -12.81 -16.89 -18.65
CA CYS A 22 -12.36 -15.70 -19.39
C CYS A 22 -11.49 -16.19 -20.54
N SER A 23 -12.12 -16.34 -21.71
CA SER A 23 -11.44 -16.39 -23.00
C SER A 23 -11.61 -15.03 -23.64
N GLU A 24 -10.55 -14.22 -23.65
CA GLU A 24 -10.54 -12.82 -24.14
C GLU A 24 -10.68 -12.68 -25.67
N ASP A 25 -10.93 -13.76 -26.41
CA ASP A 25 -11.08 -13.72 -27.88
C ASP A 25 -12.54 -13.42 -28.36
N ALA A 26 -13.47 -13.04 -27.48
CA ALA A 26 -14.81 -12.59 -27.87
C ALA A 26 -14.94 -11.05 -27.79
N ALA A 27 -14.76 -10.39 -28.93
CA ALA A 27 -15.03 -8.96 -29.11
C ALA A 27 -16.45 -8.61 -28.63
N CYS A 28 -16.54 -7.65 -27.69
CA CYS A 28 -17.78 -7.18 -27.11
C CYS A 28 -18.41 -6.11 -28.03
N ASP A 29 -19.13 -6.55 -29.06
CA ASP A 29 -19.63 -5.72 -30.16
C ASP A 29 -20.99 -5.03 -29.91
N THR A 30 -21.44 -4.91 -28.67
CA THR A 30 -22.80 -4.41 -28.36
C THR A 30 -22.81 -3.41 -27.22
N CYS A 31 -22.46 -2.16 -27.51
CA CYS A 31 -22.89 -0.99 -26.74
C CYS A 31 -23.05 0.23 -27.68
N LYS A 32 -24.19 0.32 -28.38
CA LYS A 32 -24.63 1.57 -29.03
C LYS A 32 -26.01 1.97 -28.54
N GLY A 33 -26.10 3.21 -28.06
CA GLY A 33 -27.34 3.94 -27.76
C GLY A 33 -27.46 4.29 -26.27
N SER A 34 -28.06 5.40 -25.87
CA SER A 34 -28.48 6.63 -26.54
C SER A 34 -28.43 7.74 -25.47
N THR A 35 -28.12 8.97 -25.89
CA THR A 35 -28.03 10.14 -25.00
C THR A 35 -29.42 10.73 -24.74
N SER A 36 -29.76 10.95 -23.47
CA SER A 36 -30.74 11.97 -23.08
C SER A 36 -30.34 12.56 -21.73
N SER A 37 -29.96 13.83 -21.78
CA SER A 37 -29.59 14.68 -20.64
C SER A 37 -30.85 15.36 -20.10
N SER A 38 -30.96 15.47 -18.77
CA SER A 38 -31.93 16.36 -18.13
C SER A 38 -31.33 16.88 -16.82
N LEU A 39 -30.88 18.13 -16.89
CA LEU A 39 -30.50 18.99 -15.78
C LEU A 39 -31.69 19.23 -14.85
N LEU A 40 -31.46 19.17 -13.54
CA LEU A 40 -32.30 19.84 -12.55
C LEU A 40 -31.42 20.62 -11.57
N GLN A 41 -31.53 21.95 -11.66
CA GLN A 41 -31.05 22.93 -10.69
C GLN A 41 -32.15 23.26 -9.70
N LEU A 42 -31.84 23.21 -8.40
CA LEU A 42 -32.51 23.90 -7.29
C LEU A 42 -31.39 24.18 -6.28
N GLY A 43 -31.24 25.32 -5.60
CA GLY A 43 -32.05 26.49 -5.36
C GLY A 43 -31.53 27.08 -4.04
N THR A 44 -31.13 28.34 -4.03
CA THR A 44 -30.49 29.04 -2.90
C THR A 44 -31.49 29.42 -1.80
N GLY A 45 -31.10 29.27 -0.54
CA GLY A 45 -31.84 29.73 0.65
C GLY A 45 -30.89 30.25 1.74
N SER A 46 -31.37 31.23 2.52
CA SER A 46 -30.63 32.28 3.23
C SER A 46 -30.25 32.03 4.70
N ALA A 47 -29.14 32.66 5.10
CA ALA A 47 -28.75 33.28 6.39
C ALA A 47 -29.33 32.78 7.73
N GLY A 48 -28.43 32.33 8.61
CA GLY A 48 -28.61 32.26 10.06
C GLY A 48 -27.30 31.89 10.78
N GLU A 49 -26.82 32.80 11.64
CA GLU A 49 -25.93 32.58 12.80
C GLU A 49 -24.48 32.05 12.60
N GLY A 50 -23.50 32.94 12.79
CA GLY A 50 -22.29 32.71 13.60
C GLY A 50 -21.36 31.54 13.29
N GLU A 51 -21.17 31.16 12.03
CA GLU A 51 -20.28 30.07 11.65
C GLU A 51 -18.79 30.48 11.74
N LEU A 52 -17.99 29.70 12.48
CA LEU A 52 -16.53 29.74 12.37
C LEU A 52 -16.16 29.37 10.94
N ARG A 53 -15.71 30.34 10.15
CA ARG A 53 -15.30 30.09 8.77
C ARG A 53 -14.01 29.29 8.77
N GLU A 54 -14.03 28.11 8.16
CA GLU A 54 -12.82 27.41 7.76
C GLU A 54 -12.42 27.87 6.35
N GLY A 55 -11.19 28.36 6.21
CA GLY A 55 -10.64 28.83 4.94
C GLY A 55 -9.23 29.41 5.10
N PRO A 56 -8.42 29.46 4.04
CA PRO A 56 -7.08 30.04 4.09
C PRO A 56 -7.16 31.53 4.43
N CYS A 57 -6.32 32.00 5.38
CA CYS A 57 -6.32 33.38 5.89
C CYS A 57 -6.21 34.45 4.79
N GLU A 58 -5.64 34.10 3.64
CA GLU A 58 -5.53 34.95 2.45
C GLU A 58 -6.89 35.48 1.97
N SER A 59 -7.97 34.72 2.17
CA SER A 59 -9.33 35.13 1.79
C SER A 59 -9.94 36.18 2.72
N TRP A 60 -9.33 36.46 3.88
CA TRP A 60 -9.88 37.35 4.92
C TRP A 60 -9.20 38.72 4.98
N CYS A 61 -8.07 38.92 4.29
CA CYS A 61 -7.24 40.14 4.37
C CYS A 61 -7.08 40.89 3.01
N VAL A 62 -8.04 40.77 2.09
CA VAL A 62 -8.08 41.59 0.85
C VAL A 62 -8.88 42.88 1.12
N PRO A 63 -8.43 44.09 0.74
CA PRO A 63 -7.49 44.38 -0.35
C PRO A 63 -6.18 45.12 0.02
N SER A 64 -5.77 45.24 1.30
CA SER A 64 -4.54 45.97 1.65
C SER A 64 -3.80 45.35 2.85
N PRO A 65 -2.45 45.18 2.80
CA PRO A 65 -1.66 44.71 3.93
C PRO A 65 -1.81 45.55 5.22
N SER A 66 -2.22 46.81 5.09
CA SER A 66 -2.44 47.72 6.22
C SER A 66 -3.78 47.54 6.94
N SER A 67 -4.68 46.68 6.45
CA SER A 67 -6.01 46.47 7.07
C SER A 67 -6.11 45.26 8.00
N CYS A 68 -5.06 44.42 8.10
CA CYS A 68 -5.04 43.34 9.09
C CYS A 68 -4.77 43.92 10.49
N THR A 69 -5.83 44.39 11.16
CA THR A 69 -5.77 44.71 12.59
C THR A 69 -5.80 43.41 13.41
N GLY A 70 -5.25 43.40 14.63
CA GLY A 70 -5.15 42.22 15.50
C GLY A 70 -6.47 41.46 15.76
N LYS A 71 -7.63 42.01 15.38
CA LYS A 71 -8.92 41.32 15.40
C LYS A 71 -9.11 40.29 14.29
N ASN A 72 -8.37 40.38 13.18
CA ASN A 72 -8.54 39.54 11.99
C ASN A 72 -7.72 38.23 12.04
N CYS A 73 -6.85 38.05 13.03
CA CYS A 73 -6.03 36.84 13.21
C CYS A 73 -6.64 35.82 14.19
N LYS A 74 -7.88 36.03 14.64
CA LYS A 74 -8.61 35.03 15.43
C LYS A 74 -8.92 33.81 14.54
N GLY A 75 -8.08 32.78 14.62
CA GLY A 75 -8.27 31.52 13.88
C GLY A 75 -6.99 30.85 13.39
N CYS A 76 -5.83 31.49 13.53
CA CYS A 76 -4.55 30.85 13.21
C CYS A 76 -4.17 29.82 14.29
N ALA A 77 -4.68 28.60 14.19
CA ALA A 77 -4.24 27.51 15.05
C ALA A 77 -2.91 26.92 14.55
N GLY A 78 -1.92 26.78 15.44
CA GLY A 78 -0.66 26.08 15.19
C GLY A 78 0.53 26.94 14.76
N CYS A 79 1.74 26.38 14.88
CA CYS A 79 3.02 27.09 14.70
C CYS A 79 3.22 27.67 13.29
N ALA A 80 2.66 27.03 12.25
CA ALA A 80 2.72 27.50 10.87
C ALA A 80 1.89 28.79 10.65
N GLY A 81 0.76 28.92 11.35
CA GLY A 81 -0.03 30.15 11.35
C GLY A 81 0.72 31.31 12.01
N ILE A 82 1.39 31.04 13.14
CA ILE A 82 2.19 32.03 13.88
C ILE A 82 3.40 32.49 13.04
N ALA A 83 4.14 31.57 12.42
CA ALA A 83 5.29 31.92 11.57
C ALA A 83 4.88 32.72 10.32
N ARG A 84 3.72 32.41 9.72
CA ARG A 84 3.15 33.18 8.61
C ARG A 84 2.70 34.58 9.05
N CYS A 85 2.06 34.70 10.21
CA CYS A 85 1.72 36.01 10.81
C CYS A 85 2.96 36.85 11.10
N ALA A 86 4.03 36.26 11.63
CA ALA A 86 5.28 36.96 11.94
C ALA A 86 5.96 37.53 10.67
N ASN A 87 6.01 36.76 9.59
CA ASN A 87 6.53 37.24 8.30
C ASN A 87 5.70 38.38 7.68
N TRP A 88 4.41 38.49 8.03
CA TRP A 88 3.53 39.58 7.59
C TRP A 88 3.61 40.84 8.45
N CYS A 89 3.96 40.73 9.75
CA CYS A 89 4.09 41.90 10.64
C CYS A 89 5.32 42.79 10.35
N GLY A 90 6.20 42.41 9.42
CA GLY A 90 7.36 43.22 9.02
C GLY A 90 8.53 43.16 10.02
N ASN A 91 9.74 42.97 9.49
CA ASN A 91 11.00 42.86 10.24
C ASN A 91 11.48 44.19 10.82
N THR A 92 10.73 44.78 11.75
CA THR A 92 11.29 45.84 12.62
C THR A 92 11.32 45.30 14.04
N GLU A 93 12.50 45.38 14.67
CA GLU A 93 12.80 44.81 16.00
C GLU A 93 11.83 45.27 17.10
N ASP A 94 11.06 46.34 16.85
CA ASP A 94 10.12 46.95 17.79
C ASP A 94 8.67 46.40 17.68
N TRP A 95 8.33 45.67 16.60
CA TRP A 95 6.98 45.14 16.34
C TRP A 95 6.82 43.64 16.61
N ALA A 96 7.92 42.88 16.60
CA ALA A 96 7.90 41.44 16.90
C ALA A 96 7.36 41.14 18.32
N ASP A 97 7.72 41.97 19.31
CA ASP A 97 7.25 41.85 20.70
C ASP A 97 5.78 42.26 20.89
N ARG A 98 5.20 43.01 19.95
CA ARG A 98 3.79 43.44 19.99
C ARG A 98 2.86 42.47 19.25
N CYS A 99 3.31 41.86 18.15
CA CYS A 99 2.52 40.81 17.46
C CYS A 99 2.40 39.53 18.33
N THR A 100 3.38 39.20 19.16
CA THR A 100 3.36 37.99 19.99
C THR A 100 2.47 38.09 21.23
N LYS A 101 2.37 39.27 21.87
CA LYS A 101 1.73 39.39 23.19
C LYS A 101 0.24 39.72 23.17
N TRP A 102 -0.26 40.44 22.16
CA TRP A 102 -1.67 40.87 22.10
C TRP A 102 -2.44 40.33 20.88
N ALA A 103 -1.76 39.96 19.79
CA ALA A 103 -2.44 39.39 18.61
C ALA A 103 -2.62 37.86 18.70
N CYS A 104 -1.88 37.19 19.60
CA CYS A 104 -1.99 35.75 19.85
C CYS A 104 -2.79 35.39 21.10
N ASP A 105 -3.41 36.35 21.79
CA ASP A 105 -4.34 36.09 22.89
C ASP A 105 -5.60 35.38 22.32
N GLY A 106 -5.60 34.05 22.42
CA GLY A 106 -6.61 33.16 21.85
C GLY A 106 -6.06 32.10 20.88
N CYS A 107 -4.78 32.17 20.51
CA CYS A 107 -4.09 30.99 19.97
C CYS A 107 -3.92 30.03 21.15
N GLY A 108 -4.45 28.81 21.06
CA GLY A 108 -4.20 27.77 22.04
C GLY A 108 -2.69 27.61 22.28
N PRO A 109 -2.26 27.03 23.42
CA PRO A 109 -0.84 26.76 23.65
C PRO A 109 -0.25 26.14 22.39
N CYS A 110 0.92 26.60 21.93
CA CYS A 110 1.67 25.92 20.88
C CYS A 110 1.75 24.47 21.32
N THR A 111 0.88 23.63 20.77
CA THR A 111 0.90 22.21 21.04
C THR A 111 2.22 21.80 20.44
N THR A 112 3.18 21.54 21.32
CA THR A 112 4.46 20.95 20.99
C THR A 112 4.15 19.86 19.99
N THR A 113 4.68 20.02 18.78
CA THR A 113 4.52 19.12 17.66
C THR A 113 4.50 17.70 18.18
N THR A 114 3.42 16.97 17.93
CA THR A 114 3.17 15.64 18.47
C THR A 114 4.47 14.84 18.45
N THR A 115 5.04 14.58 19.63
CA THR A 115 6.34 13.89 19.78
C THR A 115 6.25 12.41 19.43
N THR A 116 5.09 11.93 19.02
CA THR A 116 4.89 10.57 18.55
C THR A 116 5.80 10.35 17.34
N PRO A 117 6.77 9.43 17.44
CA PRO A 117 7.62 9.09 16.32
C PRO A 117 6.79 8.59 15.12
N PRO A 118 7.22 8.84 13.89
CA PRO A 118 6.55 8.30 12.71
C PRO A 118 6.72 6.78 12.66
N PHE A 119 5.91 6.13 11.85
CA PHE A 119 5.92 4.67 11.71
C PHE A 119 7.34 4.10 11.46
N GLY A 120 7.77 3.19 12.32
CA GLY A 120 9.08 2.54 12.29
C GLY A 120 10.26 3.40 12.73
N TYR A 121 10.00 4.47 13.47
CA TYR A 121 11.02 5.31 14.11
C TYR A 121 10.84 5.39 15.62
N THR A 122 11.93 5.75 16.30
CA THR A 122 11.97 6.09 17.72
C THR A 122 12.51 7.50 17.89
N ALA A 123 11.95 8.26 18.83
CA ALA A 123 12.49 9.56 19.22
C ALA A 123 13.85 9.38 19.88
N VAL A 124 14.89 10.01 19.30
CA VAL A 124 16.26 10.00 19.85
C VAL A 124 16.47 11.22 20.75
N GLY A 125 15.92 12.37 20.36
CA GLY A 125 15.87 13.57 21.19
C GLY A 125 16.25 14.84 20.44
N ALA A 126 16.32 15.94 21.20
CA ALA A 126 16.65 17.28 20.70
C ALA A 126 18.05 17.35 20.06
N GLY A 127 18.17 18.17 19.02
CA GLY A 127 19.40 18.42 18.26
C GLY A 127 19.57 17.52 17.04
N TRP A 128 20.71 17.62 16.36
CA TRP A 128 21.06 16.85 15.17
C TRP A 128 22.39 16.10 15.29
N CYS A 129 22.55 14.96 14.61
CA CYS A 129 23.70 14.05 14.79
C CYS A 129 25.03 14.64 14.31
N ASP A 130 26.08 14.57 15.12
CA ASP A 130 27.41 15.14 14.82
C ASP A 130 28.15 14.49 13.62
N ARG A 131 27.77 13.27 13.23
CA ARG A 131 28.43 12.48 12.18
C ARG A 131 27.44 11.76 11.28
N GLY A 132 27.95 11.27 10.15
CA GLY A 132 27.18 10.46 9.20
C GLY A 132 26.18 11.25 8.36
N TYR A 133 26.31 12.57 8.25
CA TYR A 133 25.41 13.39 7.43
C TYR A 133 25.45 12.92 5.96
N ILE A 134 24.28 12.60 5.40
CA ILE A 134 24.14 12.17 3.99
C ILE A 134 23.39 13.18 3.12
N GLY A 135 22.58 14.07 3.71
CA GLY A 135 21.84 15.07 2.96
C GLY A 135 20.81 15.83 3.79
N GLY A 136 20.28 16.91 3.24
CA GLY A 136 19.32 17.80 3.90
C GLY A 136 19.22 19.16 3.18
N TRP A 137 18.75 20.17 3.90
CA TRP A 137 18.59 21.57 3.42
C TRP A 137 17.65 21.72 2.23
N TYR A 138 16.71 20.79 2.08
CA TYR A 138 15.65 20.87 1.10
C TYR A 138 14.32 21.04 1.84
N ALA A 139 13.82 22.28 1.88
CA ALA A 139 12.61 22.63 2.64
C ALA A 139 11.38 21.75 2.30
N PRO A 140 11.16 21.30 1.04
CA PRO A 140 10.07 20.38 0.74
C PRO A 140 10.17 19.00 1.42
N ASP A 141 11.38 18.52 1.78
CA ASP A 141 11.53 17.29 2.58
C ASP A 141 11.19 17.53 4.07
N ALA A 142 11.08 18.79 4.49
CA ALA A 142 10.97 19.22 5.88
C ALA A 142 9.59 19.80 6.23
N VAL A 143 8.56 19.51 5.44
CA VAL A 143 7.19 20.02 5.67
C VAL A 143 6.63 19.50 7.00
N ASP A 144 6.84 18.22 7.26
CA ASP A 144 6.45 17.55 8.50
C ASP A 144 7.33 16.31 8.76
N ILE A 145 7.06 15.65 9.88
CA ILE A 145 7.79 14.47 10.35
C ILE A 145 7.63 13.26 9.42
N GLU A 146 6.44 13.07 8.85
CA GLU A 146 6.14 11.94 7.97
C GLU A 146 6.84 12.09 6.63
N THR A 147 6.84 13.30 6.07
CA THR A 147 7.52 13.64 4.82
C THR A 147 9.03 13.42 4.96
N CYS A 148 9.62 13.87 6.08
CA CYS A 148 11.04 13.67 6.35
C CYS A 148 11.38 12.19 6.58
N ALA A 149 10.53 11.46 7.31
CA ALA A 149 10.68 10.01 7.50
C ALA A 149 10.60 9.24 6.18
N GLN A 150 9.64 9.57 5.31
CA GLN A 150 9.53 8.97 3.98
C GLN A 150 10.76 9.23 3.12
N ARG A 151 11.32 10.44 3.20
CA ARG A 151 12.57 10.76 2.52
C ARG A 151 13.72 9.89 3.05
N CYS A 152 13.86 9.74 4.36
CA CYS A 152 14.84 8.83 4.95
C CYS A 152 14.57 7.36 4.60
N ASN A 153 13.31 6.92 4.47
CA ASN A 153 12.98 5.56 4.05
C ASN A 153 13.41 5.26 2.61
N SER A 154 13.32 6.27 1.72
CA SER A 154 13.76 6.12 0.33
C SER A 154 15.28 6.00 0.16
N GLU A 155 16.05 6.39 1.17
CA GLU A 155 17.51 6.37 1.16
C GLU A 155 18.02 5.12 1.90
N LYS A 156 18.58 4.15 1.15
CA LYS A 156 19.00 2.84 1.70
C LYS A 156 19.96 2.92 2.89
N ASN A 157 20.82 3.93 2.92
CA ASN A 157 21.80 4.15 3.98
C ASN A 157 21.28 5.03 5.13
N CYS A 158 20.10 5.65 5.03
CA CYS A 158 19.58 6.50 6.10
C CYS A 158 19.13 5.67 7.32
N LYS A 159 19.67 6.03 8.49
CA LYS A 159 19.40 5.43 9.80
C LYS A 159 18.74 6.41 10.77
N PHE A 160 19.06 7.70 10.63
CA PHE A 160 18.48 8.77 11.44
C PHE A 160 18.05 9.94 10.56
N PHE A 161 17.10 10.72 11.04
CA PHE A 161 16.86 12.05 10.50
C PHE A 161 16.63 13.06 11.65
N SER A 162 17.07 14.29 11.43
CA SER A 162 16.85 15.43 12.31
C SER A 162 16.01 16.46 11.57
N LEU A 163 14.83 16.73 12.11
CA LEU A 163 13.86 17.63 11.49
C LEU A 163 13.94 19.02 12.12
N LYS A 164 14.04 20.03 11.26
CA LYS A 164 13.69 21.42 11.53
C LYS A 164 12.59 21.81 10.55
N VAL A 165 11.35 21.84 11.03
CA VAL A 165 10.14 22.02 10.21
C VAL A 165 10.27 23.30 9.35
N GLY A 166 9.97 23.16 8.07
CA GLY A 166 10.04 24.22 7.07
C GLY A 166 11.46 24.59 6.61
N ALA A 167 12.52 24.00 7.20
CA ALA A 167 13.89 24.35 6.87
C ALA A 167 14.69 23.16 6.33
N THR A 168 14.81 22.08 7.10
CA THR A 168 15.64 20.94 6.71
C THR A 168 15.19 19.62 7.34
N CYS A 169 15.28 18.58 6.53
CA CYS A 169 15.23 17.19 6.92
C CYS A 169 16.65 16.64 6.77
N SER A 170 17.47 16.79 7.82
CA SER A 170 18.86 16.34 7.79
C SER A 170 18.89 14.84 8.03
N ARG A 171 19.53 14.06 7.16
CA ARG A 171 19.50 12.60 7.17
C ARG A 171 20.90 12.07 7.42
N TYR A 172 20.99 10.94 8.11
CA TYR A 172 22.27 10.41 8.59
C TYR A 172 22.39 8.90 8.36
N SER A 173 23.60 8.46 8.03
CA SER A 173 23.98 7.07 7.85
C SER A 173 24.26 6.34 9.17
N SER A 174 24.68 5.08 9.07
CA SER A 174 25.25 4.32 10.19
C SER A 174 26.48 4.96 10.83
N ASP A 175 27.18 5.87 10.14
CA ASP A 175 28.38 6.54 10.69
C ASP A 175 28.04 7.51 11.83
N ALA A 176 26.76 7.84 12.00
CA ALA A 176 26.25 8.55 13.18
C ALA A 176 26.33 7.71 14.47
N GLY A 177 26.61 6.40 14.37
CA GLY A 177 26.59 5.49 15.51
C GLY A 177 25.20 5.45 16.15
N ALA A 178 25.13 5.73 17.46
CA ALA A 178 23.86 5.86 18.19
C ALA A 178 23.27 7.28 18.17
N CYS A 179 23.90 8.24 17.48
CA CYS A 179 23.53 9.65 17.47
C CYS A 179 23.36 10.24 18.89
N THR A 180 24.28 9.91 19.80
CA THR A 180 24.25 10.38 21.20
C THR A 180 24.73 11.82 21.37
N THR A 181 25.74 12.22 20.60
CA THR A 181 26.21 13.60 20.52
C THR A 181 25.36 14.36 19.52
N ARG A 182 24.67 15.41 19.97
CA ARG A 182 23.77 16.21 19.13
C ARG A 182 24.00 17.70 19.29
N HIS A 183 23.89 18.45 18.20
CA HIS A 183 24.09 19.90 18.14
C HIS A 183 22.76 20.65 18.00
N GLU A 184 22.75 21.92 18.42
CA GLU A 184 21.59 22.83 18.32
C GLU A 184 20.26 22.21 18.86
N PRO A 185 20.21 21.84 20.16
CA PRO A 185 19.05 21.14 20.73
C PRO A 185 17.74 21.93 20.59
N ASP A 186 17.80 23.26 20.55
CA ASP A 186 16.61 24.11 20.51
C ASP A 186 16.01 24.25 19.09
N ALA A 187 16.69 23.77 18.05
CA ALA A 187 16.29 23.98 16.65
C ALA A 187 15.89 22.71 15.89
N TYR A 188 16.23 21.52 16.41
CA TYR A 188 16.04 20.24 15.73
C TYR A 188 15.49 19.19 16.68
N PHE A 189 14.79 18.19 16.11
CA PHE A 189 14.49 16.95 16.81
C PHE A 189 14.90 15.75 15.96
N THR A 190 15.61 14.80 16.56
CA THR A 190 16.13 13.60 15.88
C THR A 190 15.29 12.37 16.16
N TYR A 191 15.10 11.58 15.10
CA TYR A 191 14.48 10.28 15.10
C TYR A 191 15.42 9.26 14.47
N GLY A 192 15.44 8.05 15.03
CA GLY A 192 16.19 6.90 14.50
C GLY A 192 15.24 5.83 14.03
N LYS A 193 15.57 5.12 12.96
CA LYS A 193 14.81 3.92 12.57
C LYS A 193 14.80 2.94 13.73
N ALA A 194 13.62 2.45 14.09
CA ALA A 194 13.48 1.47 15.17
C ALA A 194 14.32 0.22 14.85
N PRO A 195 14.96 -0.42 15.84
CA PRO A 195 15.56 -1.72 15.62
C PRO A 195 14.46 -2.71 15.23
N GLY A 196 14.68 -3.45 14.14
CA GLY A 196 13.80 -4.53 13.69
C GLY A 196 14.50 -5.85 13.91
N GLU A 197 13.74 -6.88 14.25
CA GLU A 197 14.23 -8.25 14.28
C GLU A 197 13.88 -8.92 12.96
N SER A 198 14.89 -9.38 12.22
CA SER A 198 14.64 -10.11 10.97
C SER A 198 13.89 -11.40 11.26
N TYR A 199 12.91 -11.69 10.40
CA TYR A 199 12.09 -12.88 10.48
C TYR A 199 12.93 -14.17 10.41
N VAL A 200 12.51 -15.16 11.20
CA VAL A 200 13.11 -16.50 11.26
C VAL A 200 12.14 -17.53 10.69
N PRO A 201 12.48 -18.23 9.59
CA PRO A 201 11.60 -19.24 9.01
C PRO A 201 11.16 -20.32 10.00
N GLY A 202 9.89 -20.73 9.91
CA GLY A 202 9.25 -21.66 10.84
C GLY A 202 8.64 -20.99 12.08
N GLU A 203 9.01 -19.76 12.42
CA GLU A 203 8.40 -19.00 13.51
C GLU A 203 7.17 -18.18 13.05
N PRO A 204 6.24 -17.80 13.95
CA PRO A 204 5.14 -16.93 13.58
C PRO A 204 5.67 -15.58 13.08
N GLY A 205 5.07 -15.05 12.02
CA GLY A 205 5.28 -13.66 11.62
C GLY A 205 4.90 -12.68 12.73
N ALA A 206 5.58 -11.54 12.77
CA ALA A 206 5.27 -10.44 13.67
C ALA A 206 3.92 -9.78 13.31
N GLU A 207 3.33 -9.10 14.30
CA GLU A 207 2.12 -8.31 14.09
C GLU A 207 2.35 -7.14 13.14
N TRP A 208 1.36 -6.87 12.29
CA TRP A 208 1.42 -5.77 11.32
C TRP A 208 0.74 -4.52 11.86
N SER A 209 1.45 -3.39 11.89
CA SER A 209 0.80 -2.11 12.16
C SER A 209 -0.15 -1.69 11.01
N PRO A 210 -1.19 -0.89 11.27
CA PRO A 210 -2.06 -0.35 10.24
C PRO A 210 -1.30 0.42 9.14
N GLU A 211 -0.26 1.15 9.50
CA GLU A 211 0.60 1.91 8.58
C GLU A 211 1.40 0.97 7.68
N HIS A 212 1.93 -0.14 8.24
CA HIS A 212 2.60 -1.19 7.47
C HIS A 212 1.62 -1.80 6.45
N GLN A 213 0.42 -2.19 6.88
CA GLN A 213 -0.62 -2.73 5.99
C GLN A 213 -0.99 -1.74 4.88
N LYS A 214 -1.16 -0.45 5.22
CA LYS A 214 -1.46 0.61 4.24
C LYS A 214 -0.34 0.78 3.22
N ALA A 215 0.92 0.78 3.65
CA ALA A 215 2.07 0.89 2.76
C ALA A 215 2.17 -0.32 1.81
N ILE A 216 2.07 -1.55 2.32
CA ILE A 216 2.09 -2.77 1.50
C ILE A 216 0.89 -2.81 0.54
N ARG A 217 -0.32 -2.43 0.98
CA ARG A 217 -1.49 -2.32 0.10
C ARG A 217 -1.23 -1.37 -1.07
N ALA A 218 -0.61 -0.21 -0.83
CA ALA A 218 -0.24 0.71 -1.90
C ALA A 218 0.79 0.11 -2.88
N LYS A 219 1.80 -0.62 -2.37
CA LYS A 219 2.78 -1.33 -3.20
C LYS A 219 2.09 -2.40 -4.08
N LEU A 220 1.15 -3.16 -3.52
CA LEU A 220 0.41 -4.21 -4.25
C LEU A 220 -0.49 -3.62 -5.34
N ILE A 221 -1.25 -2.55 -5.02
CA ILE A 221 -2.09 -1.87 -6.02
C ILE A 221 -1.23 -1.35 -7.18
N ARG A 222 -0.03 -0.82 -6.90
CA ARG A 222 0.92 -0.42 -7.93
C ARG A 222 1.31 -1.59 -8.84
N VAL A 223 1.57 -2.77 -8.28
CA VAL A 223 1.85 -3.98 -9.07
C VAL A 223 0.64 -4.36 -9.92
N PHE A 224 -0.58 -4.27 -9.40
CA PHE A 224 -1.79 -4.63 -10.16
C PHE A 224 -2.05 -3.69 -11.35
N GLN A 225 -1.73 -2.41 -11.18
CA GLN A 225 -1.96 -1.38 -12.20
C GLN A 225 -0.89 -1.40 -13.30
N GLU A 226 0.36 -1.74 -12.95
CA GLU A 226 1.48 -1.68 -13.91
C GLU A 226 2.40 -2.91 -13.82
N PRO A 227 1.86 -4.14 -13.87
CA PRO A 227 2.62 -5.35 -13.57
C PRO A 227 3.89 -5.51 -14.42
N ASP A 228 3.84 -4.99 -15.64
CA ASP A 228 4.94 -5.04 -16.59
C ASP A 228 6.11 -4.10 -16.26
N ALA A 229 5.80 -2.85 -15.91
CA ALA A 229 6.81 -1.89 -15.47
C ALA A 229 7.50 -2.39 -14.18
N LEU A 230 6.72 -3.05 -13.31
CA LEU A 230 7.21 -3.59 -12.05
C LEU A 230 8.08 -4.84 -12.24
N CYS A 231 7.78 -5.70 -13.22
CA CYS A 231 8.68 -6.79 -13.59
C CYS A 231 10.03 -6.25 -14.10
N TRP A 232 10.03 -5.19 -14.92
CA TRP A 232 11.28 -4.54 -15.32
C TRP A 232 12.01 -3.97 -14.11
N GLU A 233 11.35 -3.14 -13.30
CA GLU A 233 11.97 -2.50 -12.13
C GLU A 233 12.59 -3.52 -11.16
N GLY A 234 11.91 -4.65 -10.97
CA GLY A 234 12.39 -5.76 -10.13
C GLY A 234 13.44 -6.65 -10.78
N ASN A 235 13.76 -6.45 -12.06
CA ASN A 235 14.58 -7.36 -12.88
C ASN A 235 14.04 -8.81 -12.88
N ILE A 236 12.71 -8.94 -12.93
CA ILE A 236 11.96 -10.19 -12.88
C ILE A 236 11.72 -10.68 -14.30
N GLN A 237 12.12 -11.91 -14.57
CA GLN A 237 11.89 -12.53 -15.87
C GLN A 237 10.44 -12.95 -15.99
N VAL A 238 9.84 -12.71 -17.15
CA VAL A 238 8.46 -13.10 -17.45
C VAL A 238 8.52 -14.26 -18.46
N PRO A 239 8.34 -15.51 -18.02
CA PRO A 239 8.36 -16.65 -18.93
C PRO A 239 7.20 -16.59 -19.93
N GLY A 240 7.42 -17.17 -21.12
CA GLY A 240 6.40 -17.30 -22.16
C GLY A 240 5.92 -15.96 -22.73
N GLU A 241 4.67 -15.92 -23.19
CA GLU A 241 4.09 -14.71 -23.76
C GLU A 241 3.69 -13.70 -22.68
N ARG A 242 4.10 -12.45 -22.86
CA ARG A 242 3.96 -11.34 -21.89
C ARG A 242 2.54 -11.18 -21.36
N TRP A 243 1.52 -11.16 -22.22
CA TRP A 243 0.11 -11.00 -21.82
C TRP A 243 -0.34 -12.05 -20.80
N SER A 244 0.26 -13.24 -20.86
CA SER A 244 -0.11 -14.37 -20.02
C SER A 244 0.83 -14.46 -18.80
N GLY A 245 2.10 -14.08 -18.93
CA GLY A 245 3.15 -14.25 -17.92
C GLY A 245 3.13 -13.22 -16.78
N LEU A 246 2.60 -12.02 -16.98
CA LEU A 246 2.63 -10.93 -16.00
C LEU A 246 1.93 -11.24 -14.67
N PRO A 247 2.38 -10.66 -13.53
CA PRO A 247 1.78 -10.85 -12.21
C PRO A 247 0.48 -10.05 -12.05
N THR A 248 -0.62 -10.56 -12.60
CA THR A 248 -1.94 -9.90 -12.51
C THR A 248 -2.59 -10.12 -11.14
N MET A 249 -3.54 -9.26 -10.78
CA MET A 249 -4.35 -9.38 -9.55
C MET A 249 -4.97 -10.78 -9.37
N ALA A 250 -5.47 -11.39 -10.45
CA ALA A 250 -5.99 -12.76 -10.43
C ALA A 250 -4.93 -13.81 -10.04
N LYS A 251 -3.66 -13.60 -10.40
CA LYS A 251 -2.56 -14.49 -9.99
C LYS A 251 -2.17 -14.33 -8.54
N PHE A 252 -2.28 -13.13 -7.97
CA PHE A 252 -2.09 -12.95 -6.52
C PHE A 252 -3.18 -13.67 -5.73
N LEU A 253 -4.44 -13.58 -6.19
CA LEU A 253 -5.53 -14.35 -5.61
C LEU A 253 -5.26 -15.85 -5.74
N ARG A 254 -4.89 -16.34 -6.95
CA ARG A 254 -4.53 -17.74 -7.17
C ARG A 254 -3.38 -18.18 -6.26
N LEU A 255 -2.31 -17.40 -6.15
CA LEU A 255 -1.17 -17.70 -5.28
C LEU A 255 -1.61 -17.87 -3.83
N ALA A 256 -2.46 -16.99 -3.30
CA ALA A 256 -2.95 -17.11 -1.93
C ALA A 256 -3.76 -18.40 -1.66
N PHE A 257 -4.42 -18.96 -2.69
CA PHE A 257 -5.04 -20.28 -2.59
C PHE A 257 -4.02 -21.42 -2.72
N HIS A 258 -3.09 -21.31 -3.67
CA HIS A 258 -2.09 -22.33 -3.96
C HIS A 258 -1.07 -22.48 -2.82
N ASP A 259 -0.69 -21.38 -2.15
CA ASP A 259 0.13 -21.39 -0.94
C ASP A 259 -0.52 -22.24 0.17
N CYS A 260 -1.85 -22.30 0.22
CA CYS A 260 -2.61 -23.06 1.21
C CYS A 260 -2.72 -24.56 0.94
N MET A 261 -2.07 -25.06 -0.11
CA MET A 261 -2.02 -26.48 -0.43
C MET A 261 -1.10 -27.21 0.55
N LYS A 262 -1.52 -28.41 0.98
CA LYS A 262 -0.68 -29.26 1.82
C LYS A 262 0.30 -30.05 0.98
N TYR A 263 1.46 -30.33 1.54
CA TYR A 263 2.40 -31.28 0.96
C TYR A 263 1.91 -32.72 1.18
N ALA A 264 2.47 -33.65 0.41
CA ALA A 264 2.16 -35.08 0.48
C ALA A 264 2.48 -35.71 1.86
N ASP A 265 3.40 -35.12 2.62
CA ASP A 265 3.73 -35.53 4.00
C ASP A 265 2.74 -34.97 5.05
N GLY A 266 1.72 -34.21 4.63
CA GLY A 266 0.70 -33.60 5.47
C GLY A 266 1.11 -32.28 6.13
N THR A 267 2.37 -31.85 5.95
CA THR A 267 2.87 -30.54 6.38
C THR A 267 2.53 -29.43 5.38
N GLY A 268 2.98 -28.21 5.64
CA GLY A 268 2.71 -27.04 4.81
C GLY A 268 1.32 -26.45 5.02
N GLY A 269 0.83 -25.74 4.01
CA GLY A 269 -0.44 -25.05 4.04
C GLY A 269 -0.31 -23.62 4.56
N CYS A 270 -0.33 -22.70 3.61
CA CYS A 270 -0.24 -21.26 3.72
C CYS A 270 1.07 -20.85 4.39
N ASP A 271 2.18 -21.40 3.87
CA ASP A 271 3.50 -21.35 4.50
C ASP A 271 4.54 -20.57 3.68
N GLY A 272 4.11 -19.68 2.78
CA GLY A 272 4.99 -18.76 2.08
C GLY A 272 6.03 -19.46 1.21
N CYS A 273 5.70 -20.67 0.76
CA CYS A 273 6.53 -21.55 -0.05
C CYS A 273 5.70 -22.25 -1.11
N LEU A 274 6.35 -22.64 -2.21
CA LEU A 274 5.68 -23.23 -3.35
C LEU A 274 6.53 -24.36 -3.93
N GLU A 275 5.88 -25.50 -4.21
CA GLU A 275 6.47 -26.57 -5.01
C GLU A 275 6.79 -25.99 -6.39
N TRP A 276 8.07 -26.04 -6.77
CA TRP A 276 8.57 -25.24 -7.89
C TRP A 276 8.51 -25.93 -9.25
N THR A 277 8.10 -27.20 -9.31
CA THR A 277 7.92 -27.92 -10.58
C THR A 277 6.84 -27.22 -11.41
N GLY A 278 7.19 -26.90 -12.66
CA GLY A 278 6.27 -26.26 -13.59
C GLY A 278 5.96 -24.77 -13.32
N VAL A 279 6.37 -24.16 -12.20
CA VAL A 279 5.96 -22.78 -11.83
C VAL A 279 6.28 -21.73 -12.92
N GLY A 280 7.39 -21.91 -13.64
CA GLY A 280 7.78 -21.05 -14.76
C GLY A 280 7.15 -21.41 -16.10
N GLU A 281 6.50 -22.55 -16.22
CA GLU A 281 5.92 -23.03 -17.47
C GLU A 281 4.72 -22.18 -17.90
N ARG A 282 4.70 -21.86 -19.19
CA ARG A 282 3.62 -21.12 -19.85
C ARG A 282 3.33 -21.75 -21.19
N PHE A 283 2.04 -21.94 -21.47
CA PHE A 283 1.59 -22.38 -22.78
C PHE A 283 1.59 -21.23 -23.77
N ALA A 284 2.11 -21.47 -24.97
CA ALA A 284 2.02 -20.51 -26.06
C ALA A 284 0.55 -20.35 -26.51
N ARG A 285 0.21 -19.17 -27.05
CA ARG A 285 -1.15 -18.85 -27.50
C ARG A 285 -1.64 -19.81 -28.57
N ASP A 286 -0.75 -20.28 -29.43
CA ASP A 286 -1.10 -21.25 -30.46
C ASP A 286 -1.45 -22.63 -29.88
N GLN A 287 -0.75 -23.07 -28.83
CA GLN A 287 -1.07 -24.30 -28.10
C GLN A 287 -2.41 -24.19 -27.37
N LEU A 288 -2.68 -23.04 -26.73
CA LEU A 288 -3.97 -22.76 -26.08
C LEU A 288 -5.12 -22.82 -27.09
N ARG A 289 -4.97 -22.17 -28.25
CA ARG A 289 -6.00 -22.15 -29.32
C ARG A 289 -6.31 -23.54 -29.89
N LYS A 290 -5.32 -24.42 -29.91
CA LYS A 290 -5.46 -25.79 -30.42
C LYS A 290 -5.89 -26.79 -29.34
N PHE A 291 -6.12 -26.33 -28.10
CA PHE A 291 -6.34 -27.18 -26.93
C PHE A 291 -5.22 -28.23 -26.73
N LEU A 292 -4.00 -27.90 -27.17
CA LEU A 292 -2.81 -28.73 -26.98
C LEU A 292 -2.16 -28.42 -25.63
N LEU A 293 -2.97 -28.52 -24.58
CA LEU A 293 -2.50 -28.44 -23.22
C LEU A 293 -2.00 -29.82 -22.84
N ASN A 294 -0.68 -29.98 -22.73
CA ASN A 294 -0.11 -31.13 -22.04
C ASN A 294 -0.31 -30.91 -20.53
N ALA A 295 -1.57 -30.86 -20.11
CA ALA A 295 -1.96 -30.71 -18.72
C ALA A 295 -1.54 -32.00 -18.02
N SER A 296 -0.62 -31.88 -17.08
CA SER A 296 -0.34 -32.94 -16.14
C SER A 296 -1.52 -33.07 -15.17
N ASP A 297 -1.81 -34.29 -14.74
CA ASP A 297 -2.87 -34.59 -13.78
C ASP A 297 -2.52 -34.11 -12.35
N ASP A 298 -1.33 -33.52 -12.14
CA ASP A 298 -0.83 -33.12 -10.82
C ASP A 298 -1.02 -31.64 -10.49
N GLY A 299 -1.72 -30.87 -11.34
CA GLY A 299 -2.29 -29.57 -10.94
C GLY A 299 -1.27 -28.48 -10.60
N HIS A 300 -0.22 -28.31 -11.39
CA HIS A 300 0.90 -27.42 -11.09
C HIS A 300 0.59 -25.93 -10.85
N ASN A 301 1.60 -25.28 -10.26
CA ASN A 301 1.68 -23.85 -9.97
C ASN A 301 2.08 -22.98 -11.19
N ASN A 302 1.85 -23.47 -12.42
CA ASN A 302 2.32 -22.87 -13.67
C ASN A 302 1.95 -21.40 -13.81
N GLY A 303 2.94 -20.58 -14.14
CA GLY A 303 2.78 -19.17 -14.45
C GLY A 303 2.65 -18.24 -13.25
N LEU A 304 2.94 -18.73 -12.03
CA LEU A 304 3.03 -17.93 -10.80
C LEU A 304 4.44 -17.39 -10.53
N GLN A 305 5.47 -17.80 -11.30
CA GLN A 305 6.86 -17.37 -11.07
C GLN A 305 7.00 -15.84 -10.89
N PRO A 306 6.54 -14.97 -11.81
CA PRO A 306 6.70 -13.53 -11.63
C PRO A 306 5.92 -12.97 -10.43
N THR A 307 4.81 -13.62 -10.04
CA THR A 307 4.00 -13.24 -8.88
C THR A 307 4.71 -13.54 -7.57
N VAL A 308 5.44 -14.66 -7.49
CA VAL A 308 6.25 -14.99 -6.32
C VAL A 308 7.48 -14.09 -6.26
N GLU A 309 8.19 -13.91 -7.37
CA GLU A 309 9.42 -13.10 -7.42
C GLU A 309 9.15 -11.61 -7.09
N ILE A 310 8.02 -11.05 -7.54
CA ILE A 310 7.64 -9.66 -7.20
C ILE A 310 7.30 -9.52 -5.71
N LEU A 311 6.66 -10.52 -5.11
CA LEU A 311 6.38 -10.54 -3.68
C LEU A 311 7.67 -10.67 -2.87
N GLU A 312 8.61 -11.50 -3.31
CA GLU A 312 9.94 -11.58 -2.68
C GLU A 312 10.67 -10.25 -2.74
N LYS A 313 10.54 -9.52 -3.86
CA LYS A 313 11.14 -8.20 -3.99
C LYS A 313 10.52 -7.19 -3.02
N ILE A 314 9.20 -7.18 -2.86
CA ILE A 314 8.49 -6.38 -1.83
C ILE A 314 8.91 -6.82 -0.41
N TYR A 315 9.08 -8.12 -0.20
CA TYR A 315 9.41 -8.73 1.09
C TYR A 315 10.81 -8.35 1.59
N THR A 316 11.77 -8.18 0.68
CA THR A 316 13.19 -8.01 0.99
C THR A 316 13.72 -6.60 0.73
N ASP A 317 13.09 -5.81 -0.13
CA ASP A 317 13.54 -4.45 -0.47
C ASP A 317 12.52 -3.41 0.03
N PRO A 318 12.84 -2.64 1.10
CA PRO A 318 11.90 -1.66 1.68
C PRO A 318 11.53 -0.54 0.72
N THR A 319 12.42 -0.26 -0.24
CA THR A 319 12.30 0.84 -1.22
C THR A 319 11.54 0.41 -2.47
N PHE A 320 11.31 -0.88 -2.66
CA PHE A 320 10.62 -1.39 -3.84
C PHE A 320 9.09 -1.42 -3.63
N PRO A 321 8.27 -1.06 -4.63
CA PRO A 321 8.66 -0.41 -5.88
C PRO A 321 8.77 1.11 -5.74
N GLN A 322 9.40 1.73 -6.74
CA GLN A 322 9.36 3.17 -6.95
C GLN A 322 7.92 3.65 -7.13
N LYS A 323 7.68 4.91 -6.77
CA LYS A 323 6.34 5.54 -6.81
C LYS A 323 5.29 4.85 -5.91
N ALA A 324 5.74 4.04 -4.96
CA ALA A 324 4.96 3.60 -3.81
C ALA A 324 5.67 4.02 -2.51
N PRO A 325 4.97 4.06 -1.36
CA PRO A 325 5.59 4.39 -0.08
C PRO A 325 6.79 3.50 0.23
N SER A 326 7.91 4.10 0.66
CA SER A 326 9.08 3.35 1.13
C SER A 326 8.89 2.98 2.60
N LEU A 327 9.31 1.77 2.95
CA LEU A 327 9.25 1.31 4.33
C LEU A 327 10.54 1.68 5.07
N PRO A 328 10.48 1.89 6.40
CA PRO A 328 11.68 2.08 7.22
C PRO A 328 12.57 0.84 7.21
N GLN A 329 11.97 -0.35 7.13
CA GLN A 329 12.60 -1.67 7.06
C GLN A 329 11.82 -2.57 6.10
N SER A 330 12.49 -3.58 5.54
CA SER A 330 11.78 -4.57 4.71
C SER A 330 10.80 -5.35 5.58
N PRO A 331 9.71 -5.90 5.03
CA PRO A 331 8.84 -6.82 5.78
C PRO A 331 9.65 -7.92 6.49
N LYS A 332 10.61 -8.53 5.78
CA LYS A 332 11.53 -9.51 6.36
C LYS A 332 12.25 -8.97 7.61
N ASP A 333 12.82 -7.77 7.53
CA ASP A 333 13.58 -7.16 8.62
C ASP A 333 12.68 -6.56 9.73
N SER A 334 11.38 -6.53 9.50
CA SER A 334 10.35 -6.20 10.49
C SER A 334 9.72 -7.45 11.14
N GLY A 335 10.30 -8.63 10.93
CA GLY A 335 9.83 -9.87 11.54
C GLY A 335 8.58 -10.46 10.88
N ILE A 336 8.12 -9.90 9.76
CA ILE A 336 6.95 -10.39 9.02
C ILE A 336 7.33 -11.62 8.20
N SER A 337 6.45 -12.60 8.10
CA SER A 337 6.64 -13.82 7.30
C SER A 337 6.22 -13.60 5.83
N ARG A 338 6.79 -14.38 4.90
CA ARG A 338 6.30 -14.42 3.50
C ARG A 338 4.86 -14.89 3.44
N ALA A 339 4.52 -15.88 4.25
CA ALA A 339 3.17 -16.42 4.35
C ALA A 339 2.12 -15.33 4.69
N ASP A 340 2.44 -14.44 5.63
CA ASP A 340 1.59 -13.29 5.94
C ASP A 340 1.45 -12.35 4.74
N LEU A 341 2.56 -12.03 4.07
CA LEU A 341 2.54 -11.17 2.89
C LEU A 341 1.71 -11.76 1.74
N TRP A 342 1.82 -13.06 1.47
CA TRP A 342 1.09 -13.73 0.38
C TRP A 342 -0.42 -13.77 0.67
N ALA A 343 -0.80 -14.09 1.91
CA ALA A 343 -2.18 -14.03 2.34
C ALA A 343 -2.77 -12.61 2.26
N PHE A 344 -2.01 -11.61 2.71
CA PHE A 344 -2.41 -10.20 2.61
C PHE A 344 -2.58 -9.78 1.15
N ALA A 345 -1.67 -10.20 0.27
CA ALA A 345 -1.74 -9.88 -1.16
C ALA A 345 -2.98 -10.47 -1.83
N GLY A 346 -3.37 -11.70 -1.48
CA GLY A 346 -4.63 -12.30 -1.92
C GLY A 346 -5.86 -11.51 -1.45
N MET A 347 -5.87 -11.04 -0.20
CA MET A 347 -6.95 -10.21 0.32
C MET A 347 -7.04 -8.87 -0.41
N VAL A 348 -5.92 -8.17 -0.60
CA VAL A 348 -5.87 -6.89 -1.31
C VAL A 348 -6.31 -7.05 -2.77
N ALA A 349 -5.98 -8.17 -3.41
CA ALA A 349 -6.46 -8.49 -4.76
C ALA A 349 -8.00 -8.59 -4.82
N VAL A 350 -8.64 -9.23 -3.84
CA VAL A 350 -10.11 -9.32 -3.78
C VAL A 350 -10.73 -7.95 -3.51
N GLU A 351 -10.22 -7.23 -2.52
CA GLU A 351 -10.72 -5.89 -2.18
C GLU A 351 -10.63 -4.93 -3.36
N HIS A 352 -9.48 -4.91 -4.05
CA HIS A 352 -9.28 -4.04 -5.20
C HIS A 352 -10.12 -4.47 -6.41
N GLY A 353 -10.30 -5.78 -6.63
CA GLY A 353 -11.20 -6.29 -7.67
C GLY A 353 -12.65 -5.86 -7.46
N ILE A 354 -13.14 -5.93 -6.21
CA ILE A 354 -14.49 -5.44 -5.84
C ILE A 354 -14.59 -3.93 -6.12
N GLN A 355 -13.59 -3.15 -5.72
CA GLN A 355 -13.58 -1.70 -5.96
C GLN A 355 -13.63 -1.36 -7.46
N LEU A 356 -12.82 -2.03 -8.28
CA LEU A 356 -12.81 -1.80 -9.74
C LEU A 356 -14.14 -2.19 -10.38
N ASN A 357 -14.72 -3.33 -9.98
CA ASN A 357 -16.04 -3.75 -10.46
C ASN A 357 -17.11 -2.71 -10.12
N ASN A 358 -17.19 -2.29 -8.86
CA ASN A 358 -18.21 -1.33 -8.42
C ASN A 358 -18.02 0.04 -9.10
N LEU A 359 -16.77 0.46 -9.33
CA LEU A 359 -16.48 1.66 -10.11
C LEU A 359 -17.01 1.55 -11.55
N ALA A 360 -16.86 0.39 -12.19
CA ALA A 360 -17.41 0.12 -13.52
C ALA A 360 -18.96 0.08 -13.52
N CYS A 361 -19.57 -0.44 -12.46
CA CYS A 361 -21.04 -0.46 -12.29
C CYS A 361 -21.65 0.95 -12.26
N HIS A 362 -20.94 1.90 -11.63
CA HIS A 362 -21.41 3.27 -11.54
C HIS A 362 -21.33 4.06 -12.85
N LYS A 363 -20.79 3.47 -13.94
CA LYS A 363 -20.61 4.13 -15.25
C LYS A 363 -20.16 5.58 -15.10
N LEU A 364 -19.20 5.82 -14.22
CA LEU A 364 -18.53 7.11 -14.22
C LEU A 364 -17.96 7.29 -15.63
N ASP A 365 -17.89 8.53 -16.12
CA ASP A 365 -17.12 8.91 -17.31
C ASP A 365 -15.63 8.59 -17.07
N LEU A 366 -15.31 7.32 -16.88
CA LEU A 366 -13.99 6.77 -16.84
C LEU A 366 -13.51 6.95 -18.27
N ASP A 367 -12.71 7.98 -18.48
CA ASP A 367 -11.89 8.04 -19.68
C ASP A 367 -11.26 6.66 -19.87
N ASP A 368 -11.43 6.11 -21.07
CA ASP A 368 -10.95 4.78 -21.49
C ASP A 368 -9.42 4.65 -21.35
N ASP A 369 -8.74 5.75 -21.04
CA ASP A 369 -7.33 5.86 -20.71
C ASP A 369 -6.95 5.09 -19.43
N THR A 370 -7.88 4.88 -18.50
CA THR A 370 -7.60 4.08 -17.28
C THR A 370 -7.56 2.58 -17.54
N GLY A 371 -8.06 2.12 -18.71
CA GLY A 371 -8.15 0.70 -19.05
C GLY A 371 -9.09 -0.12 -18.16
N ILE A 372 -9.79 0.51 -17.21
CA ILE A 372 -10.73 -0.16 -16.29
C ILE A 372 -11.87 -0.79 -17.08
N LEU A 373 -12.43 -0.07 -18.07
CA LEU A 373 -13.49 -0.59 -18.94
C LEU A 373 -13.02 -1.64 -19.95
N LYS A 374 -11.71 -1.78 -20.18
CA LYS A 374 -11.13 -2.82 -21.04
C LYS A 374 -11.06 -4.18 -20.34
N GLN A 375 -11.27 -4.21 -19.02
CA GLN A 375 -11.35 -5.45 -18.25
C GLN A 375 -12.80 -5.97 -18.26
N CYS A 376 -12.95 -7.29 -18.26
CA CYS A 376 -14.26 -7.93 -18.17
C CYS A 376 -14.84 -7.79 -16.75
N HIS A 377 -15.57 -6.71 -16.49
CA HIS A 377 -16.32 -6.54 -15.25
C HIS A 377 -17.65 -7.28 -15.35
N PRO A 378 -17.94 -8.23 -14.44
CA PRO A 378 -19.16 -8.99 -14.49
C PRO A 378 -20.38 -8.08 -14.28
N ARG A 379 -21.44 -8.32 -15.06
CA ARG A 379 -22.78 -7.75 -14.84
C ARG A 379 -22.89 -6.22 -14.97
N VAL A 380 -21.93 -5.57 -15.62
CA VAL A 380 -22.04 -4.13 -15.94
C VAL A 380 -23.34 -3.84 -16.69
N GLY A 381 -24.12 -2.90 -16.16
CA GLY A 381 -25.43 -2.52 -16.69
C GLY A 381 -26.63 -3.27 -16.08
N GLU A 382 -26.38 -4.32 -15.28
CA GLU A 382 -27.42 -5.03 -14.55
C GLU A 382 -27.70 -4.36 -13.18
N PRO A 383 -28.92 -4.50 -12.61
CA PRO A 383 -29.30 -3.89 -11.33
C PRO A 383 -28.45 -4.35 -10.12
N ASP A 384 -27.80 -5.51 -10.22
CA ASP A 384 -26.99 -6.14 -9.19
C ASP A 384 -25.55 -6.37 -9.67
N CYS A 385 -25.05 -5.36 -10.40
CA CYS A 385 -23.65 -5.25 -10.80
C CYS A 385 -22.71 -5.10 -9.60
N GLU A 386 -23.09 -4.28 -8.62
CA GLU A 386 -22.24 -3.99 -7.47
C GLU A 386 -22.08 -5.21 -6.56
N VAL A 387 -20.84 -5.42 -6.12
CA VAL A 387 -20.47 -6.46 -5.17
C VAL A 387 -20.27 -5.83 -3.81
N ALA A 388 -21.13 -6.19 -2.86
CA ALA A 388 -20.91 -5.93 -1.45
C ALA A 388 -20.35 -7.20 -0.78
N PRO A 389 -19.18 -7.14 -0.12
CA PRO A 389 -18.67 -8.30 0.59
C PRO A 389 -19.62 -8.63 1.76
N PRO A 390 -20.00 -9.91 1.95
CA PRO A 390 -20.96 -10.29 2.99
C PRO A 390 -20.41 -10.12 4.41
N ARG A 391 -19.10 -9.90 4.55
CA ARG A 391 -18.39 -9.63 5.81
C ARG A 391 -17.12 -8.82 5.55
N PRO A 392 -16.62 -8.06 6.54
CA PRO A 392 -15.33 -7.39 6.44
C PRO A 392 -14.18 -8.39 6.23
N PHE A 393 -13.19 -7.97 5.45
CA PHE A 393 -11.92 -8.67 5.31
C PHE A 393 -11.02 -8.29 6.50
N ASN A 394 -10.93 -9.19 7.48
CA ASN A 394 -10.04 -9.00 8.63
C ASN A 394 -8.73 -9.74 8.37
N PHE A 395 -7.62 -9.00 8.30
CA PHE A 395 -6.29 -9.59 8.17
C PHE A 395 -5.81 -10.08 9.54
N ALA A 396 -5.20 -11.26 9.55
CA ALA A 396 -4.54 -11.83 10.73
C ALA A 396 -3.13 -12.23 10.33
N SER A 397 -2.17 -11.80 11.15
CA SER A 397 -0.74 -12.09 11.02
C SER A 397 -0.38 -13.38 11.77
N GLY A 398 0.90 -13.75 11.76
CA GLY A 398 1.43 -14.86 12.55
C GLY A 398 1.50 -16.17 11.78
N ARG A 399 1.35 -16.15 10.46
CA ARG A 399 1.63 -17.33 9.62
C ARG A 399 3.12 -17.63 9.65
N ARG A 400 3.45 -18.91 9.52
CA ARG A 400 4.82 -19.43 9.58
C ARG A 400 5.27 -19.76 8.16
N ASP A 401 6.45 -19.27 7.78
CA ASP A 401 7.07 -19.73 6.55
C ASP A 401 7.50 -21.19 6.69
N CYS A 402 7.55 -21.91 5.58
CA CYS A 402 8.22 -23.18 5.50
C CYS A 402 9.71 -23.02 5.85
N LEU A 403 10.32 -24.10 6.32
CA LEU A 403 11.77 -24.14 6.45
C LEU A 403 12.39 -24.17 5.05
N PRO A 404 13.38 -23.31 4.74
CA PRO A 404 14.01 -23.27 3.43
C PRO A 404 14.55 -24.65 3.05
N ASP A 405 14.25 -25.06 1.83
CA ASP A 405 14.81 -26.28 1.27
C ASP A 405 16.31 -26.08 1.02
N PRO A 406 17.19 -26.91 1.61
CA PRO A 406 18.65 -26.76 1.45
C PRO A 406 19.12 -26.99 0.00
N THR A 407 18.29 -27.58 -0.85
CA THR A 407 18.59 -27.84 -2.26
C THR A 407 18.05 -26.76 -3.21
N ALA A 408 17.17 -25.88 -2.72
CA ALA A 408 16.62 -24.80 -3.50
C ALA A 408 17.56 -23.58 -3.57
N ASP A 409 17.52 -22.87 -4.69
CA ASP A 409 18.25 -21.63 -4.92
C ASP A 409 17.59 -20.40 -4.26
N GLN A 410 16.34 -20.55 -3.80
CA GLN A 410 15.52 -19.49 -3.22
C GLN A 410 14.71 -19.99 -2.01
N PRO A 411 14.50 -19.16 -0.98
CA PRO A 411 13.91 -19.60 0.30
C PRO A 411 12.39 -19.87 0.24
N TYR A 412 11.72 -19.42 -0.81
CA TYR A 412 10.29 -19.64 -1.06
C TYR A 412 10.01 -20.86 -1.96
N LYS A 413 11.04 -21.59 -2.36
CA LYS A 413 10.90 -22.81 -3.16
C LYS A 413 11.06 -24.03 -2.26
N THR A 414 10.29 -25.07 -2.55
CA THR A 414 10.38 -26.36 -1.86
C THR A 414 10.37 -27.50 -2.85
N SER A 415 11.11 -28.57 -2.56
CA SER A 415 11.02 -29.84 -3.30
C SER A 415 9.89 -30.74 -2.78
N LYS A 416 9.17 -30.32 -1.74
CA LYS A 416 8.06 -31.08 -1.18
C LYS A 416 6.88 -31.06 -2.16
N LYS A 417 6.44 -32.25 -2.58
CA LYS A 417 5.30 -32.39 -3.49
C LYS A 417 4.00 -31.89 -2.85
N GLU A 418 3.31 -30.96 -3.50
CA GLU A 418 1.96 -30.50 -3.14
C GLU A 418 0.87 -31.53 -3.52
N LEU A 419 -0.22 -31.56 -2.74
CA LEU A 419 -1.39 -32.40 -2.99
C LEU A 419 -2.51 -31.60 -3.65
N HIS A 420 -2.50 -31.53 -4.97
CA HIS A 420 -3.55 -30.83 -5.73
C HIS A 420 -4.87 -31.61 -5.76
N PRO A 421 -6.04 -30.92 -5.72
CA PRO A 421 -7.32 -31.58 -5.86
C PRO A 421 -7.45 -32.11 -7.30
N ALA A 422 -7.86 -33.37 -7.45
CA ALA A 422 -8.06 -34.04 -8.73
C ALA A 422 -9.30 -33.58 -9.48
#